data_AF-A0A7W7YZX2-F1
#
_entry.id   AF-A0A7W7YZX2-F1
#
_cell.length_a   1.000
_cell.length_b   1.000
_cell.length_c   1.000
_cell.angle_alpha   90.00
_cell.angle_beta   90.00
_cell.angle_gamma   90.00
#
_symmetry.space_group_name_H-M   'P 1'
#
loop_
_entity.id
_entity.type
_entity.pdbx_description
1 polymer ?
#
loop_
_entity_poly.entity_id
_entity_poly.type
_entity_poly.pdbx_seq_one_letter_code
_entity_poly.pdbx_strand_id
1 'polypeptide(L)'
;MNARFLIDECLSVALVAAAKARGFEADHVTHIGKAGWQDWNLVRFAVAHNYVMVTNNRRDFLKQYAKLEIHDGLVVLIPLAKRDEQIRLFGKVLEVFIARNADLINTLIEVASDGSVHLRSWNAEGHDIGHIAKPLW
;
A
#
# COMPACT_ATOMS: atom_id res chain seq x y z
N MET A 1 -4.10 14.86 10.65
CA MET A 1 -4.74 13.63 10.17
C MET A 1 -3.66 12.57 10.12
N ASN A 2 -3.87 11.43 10.79
CA ASN A 2 -2.88 10.35 10.85
C ASN A 2 -3.28 9.27 9.84
N ALA A 3 -2.48 9.08 8.79
CA ALA A 3 -2.65 7.93 7.91
C ALA A 3 -2.43 6.64 8.71
N ARG A 4 -3.28 5.64 8.45
CA ARG A 4 -3.19 4.31 9.06
C ARG A 4 -2.88 3.27 7.99
N PHE A 5 -1.85 2.47 8.21
CA PHE A 5 -1.40 1.45 7.25
C PHE A 5 -1.88 0.05 7.62
N LEU A 6 -2.38 -0.69 6.63
CA LEU A 6 -2.63 -2.13 6.76
C LEU A 6 -1.59 -2.89 5.95
N ILE A 7 -0.68 -3.56 6.65
CA ILE A 7 0.44 -4.29 6.04
C ILE A 7 0.03 -5.73 5.80
N ASP A 8 0.10 -6.14 4.54
CA ASP A 8 -0.22 -7.49 4.05
C ASP A 8 0.72 -8.56 4.63
N GLU A 9 0.26 -9.81 4.66
CA GLU A 9 1.01 -10.94 5.23
C GLU A 9 2.24 -11.33 4.41
N CYS A 10 2.29 -10.92 3.14
CA CYS A 10 3.47 -11.09 2.29
C CYS A 10 4.63 -10.17 2.68
N LEU A 11 4.40 -9.18 3.55
CA LEU A 11 5.41 -8.23 4.01
C LEU A 11 5.82 -8.51 5.46
N SER A 12 6.94 -7.91 5.87
CA SER A 12 7.45 -8.07 7.22
C SER A 12 6.61 -7.28 8.22
N VAL A 13 6.28 -7.93 9.34
CA VAL A 13 5.70 -7.28 10.54
C VAL A 13 6.54 -6.09 11.04
N ALA A 14 7.83 -6.04 10.72
CA ALA A 14 8.72 -4.94 11.08
C ALA A 14 8.31 -3.59 10.46
N LEU A 15 7.54 -3.60 9.37
CA LEU A 15 7.02 -2.37 8.76
C LEU A 15 6.06 -1.62 9.71
N VAL A 16 5.37 -2.33 10.61
CA VAL A 16 4.54 -1.71 11.65
C VAL A 16 5.39 -0.82 12.56
N ALA A 17 6.54 -1.32 13.01
CA ALA A 17 7.46 -0.54 13.83
C ALA A 17 8.05 0.64 13.06
N ALA A 18 8.37 0.46 11.77
CA ALA A 18 8.88 1.51 10.91
C ALA A 18 7.88 2.66 10.69
N ALA A 19 6.58 2.36 10.57
CA ALA A 19 5.50 3.35 10.52
C ALA A 19 5.35 4.09 11.86
N LYS A 20 5.23 3.34 12.97
CA LYS A 20 5.04 3.91 14.32
C LYS A 20 6.19 4.81 14.74
N ALA A 21 7.42 4.45 14.38
CA ALA A 21 8.61 5.28 14.62
C ALA A 21 8.56 6.65 13.91
N ARG A 22 7.71 6.81 12.88
CA ARG A 22 7.48 8.06 12.15
C ARG A 22 6.14 8.72 12.50
N GLY A 23 5.46 8.26 13.55
CA GLY A 23 4.20 8.83 14.03
C GLY A 23 2.95 8.35 13.29
N PHE A 24 3.06 7.33 12.43
CA PHE A 24 1.91 6.75 11.73
C PHE A 24 1.33 5.56 12.49
N GLU A 25 0.02 5.37 12.36
CA GLU A 25 -0.62 4.15 12.82
C GLU A 25 -0.41 3.03 11.79
N ALA A 26 -0.20 1.81 12.27
CA ALA A 26 -0.05 0.66 11.39
C ALA A 26 -0.45 -0.62 12.10
N ASP A 27 -1.09 -1.51 11.34
CA ASP A 27 -1.45 -2.85 11.73
C ASP A 27 -0.96 -3.85 10.68
N HIS A 28 -0.62 -5.04 11.13
CA HIS A 28 -0.28 -6.15 10.26
C HIS A 28 -1.46 -7.11 10.22
N VAL A 29 -1.86 -7.60 9.05
CA VAL A 29 -3.05 -8.46 8.89
C VAL A 29 -3.02 -9.68 9.83
N THR A 30 -1.85 -10.27 10.08
CA THR A 30 -1.72 -11.42 10.98
C THR A 30 -1.92 -11.05 12.46
N HIS A 31 -1.52 -9.85 12.89
CA HIS A 31 -1.68 -9.39 14.27
C HIS A 31 -3.13 -9.06 14.63
N ILE A 32 -3.95 -8.73 13.63
CA ILE A 32 -5.38 -8.40 13.81
C ILE A 32 -6.31 -9.57 13.44
N GLY A 33 -5.77 -10.79 13.33
CA GLY A 33 -6.57 -12.00 13.09
C GLY A 33 -7.11 -12.13 11.65
N LYS A 34 -6.44 -11.55 10.66
CA LYS A 34 -6.83 -11.55 9.24
C LYS A 34 -5.87 -12.34 8.34
N ALA A 35 -5.03 -13.18 8.93
CA ALA A 35 -4.15 -14.08 8.18
C ALA A 35 -4.95 -14.96 7.21
N GLY A 36 -4.43 -15.16 6.00
CA GLY A 36 -5.05 -15.97 4.95
C GLY A 36 -6.35 -15.40 4.36
N TRP A 37 -6.73 -14.17 4.71
CA TRP A 37 -7.87 -13.51 4.08
C TRP A 37 -7.59 -13.26 2.60
N GLN A 38 -8.59 -13.55 1.76
CA GLN A 38 -8.54 -13.26 0.33
C GLN A 38 -8.41 -11.76 0.07
N ASP A 39 -7.74 -11.38 -1.02
CA ASP A 39 -7.48 -9.97 -1.39
C ASP A 39 -8.74 -9.10 -1.33
N TRP A 40 -9.88 -9.59 -1.85
CA TRP A 40 -11.13 -8.82 -1.85
C TRP A 40 -11.69 -8.58 -0.44
N ASN A 41 -11.44 -9.49 0.51
CA ASN A 41 -11.83 -9.30 1.91
C ASN A 41 -10.91 -8.28 2.59
N LEU A 42 -9.61 -8.31 2.30
CA LEU A 42 -8.65 -7.32 2.81
C LEU A 42 -8.94 -5.92 2.25
N VAL A 43 -9.24 -5.80 0.95
CA VAL A 43 -9.62 -4.51 0.34
C VAL A 43 -10.87 -3.93 0.99
N ARG A 44 -11.93 -4.73 1.16
CA ARG A 44 -13.17 -4.28 1.84
C ARG A 44 -12.90 -3.83 3.27
N PHE A 45 -12.07 -4.58 4.00
CA PHE A 45 -11.69 -4.22 5.35
C PHE A 45 -10.86 -2.92 5.38
N ALA A 46 -9.89 -2.77 4.48
CA ALA A 46 -9.08 -1.56 4.41
C ALA A 46 -9.94 -0.31 4.16
N VAL A 47 -10.85 -0.36 3.17
CA VAL A 47 -11.75 0.75 2.84
C VAL A 47 -12.70 1.07 4.00
N ALA A 48 -13.32 0.05 4.62
CA ALA A 48 -14.27 0.26 5.71
C ALA A 48 -13.64 0.86 6.98
N HIS A 49 -12.32 0.77 7.13
CA HIS A 49 -11.57 1.23 8.30
C HIS A 49 -10.52 2.29 7.98
N ASN A 50 -10.61 2.92 6.81
CA ASN A 50 -9.74 4.00 6.36
C ASN A 50 -8.24 3.67 6.38
N TYR A 51 -7.90 2.44 5.97
CA TYR A 51 -6.51 2.03 5.82
C TYR A 51 -5.98 2.32 4.43
N VAL A 52 -4.72 2.72 4.40
CA VAL A 52 -3.86 2.57 3.23
C VAL A 52 -3.30 1.15 3.24
N MET A 53 -3.62 0.36 2.22
CA MET A 53 -3.09 -0.99 2.09
C MET A 53 -1.63 -0.96 1.62
N VAL A 54 -0.77 -1.80 2.21
CA VAL A 54 0.64 -1.98 1.82
C VAL A 54 0.87 -3.45 1.48
N THR A 55 1.29 -3.75 0.25
CA THR A 55 1.50 -5.13 -0.23
C THR A 55 2.66 -5.23 -1.22
N ASN A 56 3.10 -6.46 -1.54
CA ASN A 56 3.86 -6.75 -2.76
C ASN A 56 2.98 -7.43 -3.84
N ASN A 57 1.78 -7.92 -3.51
CA ASN A 57 0.83 -8.53 -4.44
C ASN A 57 0.19 -7.48 -5.37
N ARG A 58 1.01 -6.96 -6.30
CA ARG A 58 0.67 -5.85 -7.17
C ARG A 58 -0.58 -6.13 -8.00
N ARG A 59 -0.52 -7.19 -8.82
CA ARG A 59 -1.50 -7.41 -9.89
C ARG A 59 -2.91 -7.57 -9.35
N ASP A 60 -3.06 -8.33 -8.27
CA ASP A 60 -4.38 -8.69 -7.79
C ASP A 60 -4.98 -7.55 -6.94
N PHE A 61 -4.18 -6.83 -6.15
CA PHE A 61 -4.65 -5.61 -5.48
C PHE A 61 -4.97 -4.48 -6.45
N LEU A 62 -4.18 -4.27 -7.51
CA LEU A 62 -4.50 -3.28 -8.55
C LEU A 62 -5.87 -3.56 -9.17
N LYS A 63 -6.19 -4.83 -9.47
CA LYS A 63 -7.51 -5.22 -9.99
C LYS A 63 -8.65 -4.97 -9.00
N GLN A 64 -8.43 -5.15 -7.70
CA GLN A 64 -9.48 -4.87 -6.70
C GLN A 64 -9.68 -3.37 -6.52
N TYR A 65 -8.59 -2.60 -6.42
CA TYR A 65 -8.64 -1.15 -6.23
C TYR A 65 -9.15 -0.40 -7.46
N ALA A 66 -8.94 -0.92 -8.67
CA ALA A 66 -9.51 -0.37 -9.91
C ALA A 66 -11.04 -0.42 -9.98
N LYS A 67 -11.71 -1.09 -9.03
CA LYS A 67 -13.18 -1.18 -8.94
C LYS A 67 -13.77 -0.20 -7.92
N LEU A 68 -12.94 0.49 -7.15
CA LEU A 68 -13.37 1.36 -6.06
C LEU A 68 -13.52 2.79 -6.56
N GLU A 69 -14.59 3.48 -6.18
CA GLU A 69 -14.74 4.93 -6.45
C GLU A 69 -13.84 5.76 -5.53
N ILE A 70 -13.72 5.35 -4.26
CA ILE A 70 -12.93 6.01 -3.24
C ILE A 70 -12.16 5.02 -2.36
N HIS A 71 -10.90 5.32 -2.06
CA HIS A 71 -10.09 4.64 -1.04
C HIS A 71 -8.97 5.56 -0.51
N ASP A 72 -8.47 5.26 0.69
CA ASP A 72 -7.42 6.04 1.36
C ASP A 72 -6.02 5.89 0.72
N GLY A 73 -5.79 4.82 -0.03
CA GLY A 73 -4.57 4.64 -0.84
C GLY A 73 -4.15 3.18 -0.99
N LEU A 74 -3.35 2.90 -2.01
CA LEU A 74 -2.71 1.61 -2.21
C LEU A 74 -1.20 1.80 -2.38
N VAL A 75 -0.42 1.08 -1.60
CA VAL A 75 1.04 1.06 -1.65
C VAL A 75 1.52 -0.32 -2.09
N VAL A 76 2.37 -0.36 -3.11
CA VAL A 76 3.01 -1.57 -3.59
C VAL A 76 4.53 -1.42 -3.53
N LEU A 77 5.19 -2.28 -2.75
CA LEU A 77 6.65 -2.36 -2.69
C LEU A 77 7.10 -3.42 -3.71
N ILE A 78 8.00 -3.10 -4.64
CA ILE A 78 8.42 -4.01 -5.72
C ILE A 78 9.96 -4.03 -5.82
N PRO A 79 10.62 -5.19 -5.86
CA PRO A 79 10.07 -6.56 -5.78
C PRO A 79 9.80 -6.99 -4.33
N LEU A 80 9.41 -8.25 -4.14
CA LEU A 80 9.39 -8.85 -2.80
C LEU A 80 10.84 -8.97 -2.33
N ALA A 81 11.22 -8.12 -1.39
CA ALA A 81 12.58 -8.04 -0.90
C ALA A 81 12.73 -8.63 0.51
N LYS A 82 13.97 -8.74 0.99
CA LYS A 82 14.25 -9.09 2.39
C LYS A 82 13.80 -7.96 3.31
N ARG A 83 13.57 -8.29 4.59
CA ARG A 83 13.05 -7.36 5.62
C ARG A 83 13.69 -5.97 5.58
N ASP A 84 15.02 -5.88 5.61
CA ASP A 84 15.70 -4.59 5.73
C ASP A 84 15.48 -3.71 4.49
N GLU A 85 15.40 -4.35 3.31
CA GLU A 85 15.06 -3.67 2.07
C GLU A 85 13.58 -3.26 2.02
N GLN A 86 12.66 -4.09 2.51
CA GLN A 86 11.26 -3.67 2.67
C GLN A 86 11.13 -2.44 3.58
N ILE A 87 11.88 -2.39 4.68
CA ILE A 87 11.91 -1.23 5.60
C ILE A 87 12.43 0.01 4.86
N ARG A 88 13.47 -0.13 4.04
CA ARG A 88 14.04 0.96 3.24
C ARG A 88 13.01 1.49 2.23
N LEU A 89 12.39 0.61 1.44
CA LEU A 89 11.39 0.97 0.43
C LEU A 89 10.14 1.59 1.07
N PHE A 90 9.65 1.00 2.16
CA PHE A 90 8.53 1.56 2.90
C PHE A 90 8.87 2.91 3.53
N GLY A 91 10.12 3.14 3.94
CA GLY A 91 10.60 4.45 4.36
C GLY A 91 10.36 5.54 3.31
N LYS A 92 10.54 5.23 2.01
CA LYS A 92 10.23 6.15 0.90
C LYS A 92 8.74 6.48 0.78
N VAL A 93 7.88 5.50 1.05
CA VAL A 93 6.44 5.73 1.15
C VAL A 93 6.14 6.74 2.26
N LEU A 94 6.69 6.52 3.45
CA LEU A 94 6.46 7.41 4.59
C LEU A 94 6.97 8.84 4.35
N GLU A 95 8.10 9.01 3.65
CA GLU A 95 8.60 10.32 3.19
C GLU A 95 7.56 11.03 2.29
N VAL A 96 6.94 10.30 1.35
CA VAL A 96 5.90 10.83 0.45
C VAL A 96 4.64 11.23 1.22
N PHE A 97 4.20 10.42 2.18
CA PHE A 97 3.05 10.74 3.04
C PHE A 97 3.27 12.03 3.83
N ILE A 98 4.46 12.21 4.41
CA ILE A 98 4.83 13.43 5.13
C ILE A 98 4.79 14.64 4.18
N ALA A 99 5.43 14.52 3.01
CA ALA A 99 5.51 15.60 2.03
C ALA A 99 4.14 16.02 1.47
N ARG A 100 3.20 15.08 1.31
CA ARG A 100 1.84 15.33 0.80
C ARG A 100 0.80 15.59 1.90
N ASN A 101 1.23 15.79 3.15
CA ASN A 101 0.34 15.99 4.30
C ASN A 101 -0.76 14.91 4.40
N ALA A 102 -0.39 13.66 4.13
CA ALA A 102 -1.26 12.48 4.13
C ALA A 102 -2.42 12.45 3.11
N ASP A 103 -2.47 13.34 2.12
CA ASP A 103 -3.49 13.28 1.06
C ASP A 103 -3.10 12.32 -0.07
N LEU A 104 -3.66 11.11 -0.01
CA LEU A 104 -3.44 10.02 -0.97
C LEU A 104 -4.73 9.32 -1.39
N ILE A 105 -5.86 10.01 -1.26
CA ILE A 105 -7.14 9.52 -1.74
C ILE A 105 -6.98 9.09 -3.20
N ASN A 106 -7.46 7.89 -3.52
CA ASN A 106 -7.40 7.31 -4.86
C ASN A 106 -6.00 7.26 -5.48
N THR A 107 -4.95 7.26 -4.65
CA THR A 107 -3.57 7.22 -5.12
C THR A 107 -2.99 5.81 -4.98
N LEU A 108 -2.43 5.31 -6.09
CA LEU A 108 -1.49 4.20 -6.10
C LEU A 108 -0.07 4.75 -5.94
N ILE A 109 0.68 4.20 -5.00
CA ILE A 109 2.12 4.42 -4.84
C ILE A 109 2.84 3.10 -5.10
N GLU A 110 3.75 3.10 -6.05
CA GLU A 110 4.66 1.99 -6.32
C GLU A 110 6.08 2.42 -6.02
N VAL A 111 6.80 1.63 -5.21
CA VAL A 111 8.22 1.87 -4.92
C VAL A 111 9.05 0.75 -5.51
N ALA A 112 9.92 1.07 -6.46
CA ALA A 112 10.80 0.10 -7.11
C ALA A 112 12.08 -0.15 -6.31
N SER A 113 12.82 -1.20 -6.66
CA SER A 113 14.04 -1.64 -5.95
C SER A 113 15.14 -0.58 -5.88
N ASP A 114 15.21 0.33 -6.84
CA ASP A 114 16.19 1.43 -6.82
C ASP A 114 15.76 2.57 -5.88
N GLY A 115 14.56 2.49 -5.29
CA GLY A 115 13.97 3.51 -4.43
C GLY A 115 13.19 4.59 -5.18
N SER A 116 13.04 4.49 -6.50
CA SER A 116 12.13 5.34 -7.26
C SER A 116 10.69 5.14 -6.79
N VAL A 117 9.93 6.24 -6.75
CA VAL A 117 8.54 6.27 -6.31
C VAL A 117 7.67 6.75 -7.46
N HIS A 118 6.68 5.96 -7.82
CA HIS A 118 5.72 6.27 -8.87
C HIS A 118 4.34 6.44 -8.26
N LEU A 119 3.72 7.60 -8.51
CA LEU A 119 2.39 7.93 -8.02
C LEU A 119 1.43 8.00 -9.19
N ARG A 120 0.22 7.46 -9.02
CA ARG A 120 -0.82 7.50 -10.04
C ARG A 120 -2.20 7.62 -9.39
N SER A 121 -3.14 8.26 -10.09
CA SER A 121 -4.55 8.05 -9.79
C SER A 121 -4.90 6.59 -10.08
N TRP A 122 -5.68 5.99 -9.19
CA TRP A 122 -6.11 4.60 -9.31
C TRP A 122 -7.46 4.44 -8.63
N ASN A 123 -8.53 4.35 -9.41
CA ASN A 123 -9.89 4.11 -8.94
C ASN A 123 -10.74 3.64 -10.13
N ALA A 124 -12.06 3.53 -9.96
CA ALA A 124 -13.00 3.11 -10.99
C ALA A 124 -12.90 3.93 -12.30
N GLU A 125 -12.60 5.23 -12.21
CA GLU A 125 -12.58 6.15 -13.36
C GLU A 125 -11.17 6.43 -13.91
N GLY A 126 -10.14 6.35 -13.06
CA GLY A 126 -8.79 6.85 -13.31
C GLY A 126 -7.70 5.79 -13.38
N HIS A 127 -8.05 4.50 -13.42
CA HIS A 127 -7.07 3.41 -13.56
C HIS A 127 -6.63 3.21 -15.02
N ASP A 128 -5.47 2.55 -15.19
CA ASP A 128 -4.95 2.13 -16.49
C ASP A 128 -4.80 0.60 -16.50
N ILE A 129 -5.63 -0.08 -17.29
CA ILE A 129 -5.62 -1.54 -17.38
C ILE A 129 -4.27 -2.07 -17.89
N GLY A 130 -3.59 -1.34 -18.79
CA GLY A 130 -2.28 -1.74 -19.31
C GLY A 130 -1.22 -1.80 -18.21
N HIS A 131 -1.30 -0.85 -17.27
CA HIS A 131 -0.40 -0.77 -16.13
C HIS A 131 -0.51 -1.97 -15.20
N ILE A 132 -1.66 -2.65 -15.12
CA ILE A 132 -1.83 -3.87 -14.30
C ILE A 132 -0.91 -4.99 -14.80
N ALA A 133 -0.84 -5.18 -16.12
CA ALA A 133 -0.08 -6.25 -16.73
C ALA A 133 1.40 -5.92 -16.85
N LYS A 134 1.73 -4.69 -17.26
CA LYS A 134 3.09 -4.22 -17.44
C LYS A 134 3.21 -2.80 -16.88
N PRO A 135 3.92 -2.61 -15.75
CA PRO A 135 4.15 -1.25 -15.28
C PRO A 135 4.93 -0.47 -16.34
N LEU A 136 4.48 0.76 -16.60
CA LEU A 136 5.21 1.75 -17.40
C LEU A 136 5.67 2.86 -16.46
N TRP A 137 6.92 2.78 -16.03
CA TRP A 137 7.62 3.78 -15.26
C TRP A 137 8.99 4.07 -15.87
#